data_AF-A0AAD1XWH4-F1
#
_entry.id   AF-A0AAD1XWH4-F1
#
_cell.length_a   1.000
_cell.length_b   1.000
_cell.length_c   1.000
_cell.angle_alpha   90.00
_cell.angle_beta   90.00
_cell.angle_gamma   90.00
#
_symmetry.space_group_name_H-M   'P 1'
#
loop_
_entity.id
_entity.type
_entity.pdbx_description
1 polymer ?
#
loop_
_entity_poly.entity_id
_entity_poly.type
_entity_poly.pdbx_seq_one_letter_code
_entity_poly.pdbx_strand_id
1 'polypeptide(L)'
;MHKFCKDHRRYEDHECTAPRDDGKVKTQVLSIAEINRRKDKCQGCRKKLTALNKTICEHCSLPVCLKHRFQSDHNCVGKKASRKKSKILQRNSGIQRSLEAHKEESKTQEVDSEFLPNGKCPTCGEEFADFVKLINHCEEHLLQEVSVHAACEEEESCPICQNKYPVSELVSHCEIVHALA
;
A
#
# COMPACT_ATOMS: atom_id res chain seq x y z
N MET A 1 -29.38 6.99 -10.85
CA MET A 1 -28.35 7.43 -9.88
C MET A 1 -28.97 8.54 -9.05
N HIS A 2 -29.39 8.25 -7.82
CA HIS A 2 -29.95 9.27 -6.94
C HIS A 2 -28.80 10.21 -6.52
N LYS A 3 -28.89 11.48 -6.91
CA LYS A 3 -27.92 12.51 -6.53
C LYS A 3 -28.24 12.88 -5.09
N PHE A 4 -27.44 12.37 -4.15
CA PHE A 4 -27.46 12.88 -2.78
C PHE A 4 -26.97 14.33 -2.84
N CYS A 5 -27.85 15.29 -2.54
CA CYS A 5 -27.46 16.68 -2.32
C CYS A 5 -26.69 16.78 -1.00
N LYS A 6 -25.65 17.64 -0.96
CA LYS A 6 -24.75 17.77 0.20
C LYS A 6 -25.47 18.16 1.50
N ASP A 7 -26.62 18.81 1.40
CA ASP A 7 -27.32 19.42 2.53
C ASP A 7 -28.39 18.52 3.17
N HIS A 8 -28.64 17.33 2.61
CA HIS A 8 -29.65 16.42 3.13
C HIS A 8 -29.03 15.03 3.33
N ARG A 9 -28.49 14.82 4.54
CA ARG A 9 -27.85 13.55 4.94
C ARG A 9 -28.78 12.60 5.69
N ARG A 10 -29.97 13.05 6.09
CA ARG A 10 -30.95 12.23 6.81
C ARG A 10 -31.97 11.64 5.85
N TYR A 11 -32.25 10.35 6.05
CA TYR A 11 -33.16 9.57 5.21
C TYR A 11 -34.61 10.08 5.28
N GLU A 12 -34.97 10.73 6.39
CA GLU A 12 -36.32 11.23 6.70
C GLU A 12 -36.76 12.39 5.80
N ASP A 13 -35.81 13.16 5.25
CA ASP A 13 -36.10 14.31 4.38
C ASP A 13 -36.29 13.92 2.90
N HIS A 14 -36.40 12.63 2.62
CA HIS A 14 -36.68 12.11 1.29
C HIS A 14 -37.90 11.19 1.34
N GLU A 15 -38.89 11.45 0.47
CA GLU A 15 -39.95 10.48 0.11
C GLU A 15 -39.36 9.33 -0.73
N CYS A 16 -38.31 8.70 -0.22
CA CYS A 16 -37.72 7.54 -0.85
C CYS A 16 -38.67 6.37 -0.61
N THR A 17 -39.30 5.86 -1.66
CA THR A 17 -40.03 4.58 -1.57
C THR A 17 -39.09 3.54 -0.98
N ALA A 18 -39.42 3.04 0.23
CA ALA A 18 -38.61 2.08 0.94
C ALA A 18 -38.17 0.95 -0.01
N PRO A 19 -36.89 0.55 0.01
CA PRO A 19 -36.45 -0.57 -0.82
C PRO A 19 -37.32 -1.78 -0.47
N ARG A 20 -37.97 -2.33 -1.50
CA ARG A 20 -38.77 -3.54 -1.36
C ARG A 20 -37.88 -4.62 -0.75
N ASP A 21 -38.32 -5.16 0.38
CA ASP A 21 -37.69 -6.31 1.05
C ASP A 21 -37.96 -7.56 0.21
N ASP A 22 -37.35 -7.62 -0.97
CA ASP A 22 -37.35 -8.79 -1.84
C ASP A 22 -36.25 -9.74 -1.35
N GLY A 23 -36.43 -10.24 -0.12
CA GLY A 23 -35.89 -11.52 0.31
C GLY A 23 -34.39 -11.59 0.61
N LYS A 24 -34.07 -11.61 1.92
CA LYS A 24 -32.96 -12.38 2.53
C LYS A 24 -31.69 -12.47 1.68
N VAL A 25 -30.90 -11.39 1.64
CA VAL A 25 -29.47 -11.52 1.30
C VAL A 25 -28.80 -12.29 2.45
N LYS A 26 -28.71 -13.61 2.31
CA LYS A 26 -27.93 -14.46 3.22
C LYS A 26 -26.46 -14.20 2.95
N THR A 27 -25.87 -13.21 3.62
CA THR A 27 -24.42 -13.04 3.66
C THR A 27 -23.83 -14.20 4.45
N GLN A 28 -23.51 -15.31 3.77
CA GLN A 28 -22.80 -16.43 4.37
C GLN A 28 -21.35 -16.02 4.56
N VAL A 29 -21.02 -15.53 5.76
CA VAL A 29 -19.64 -15.31 6.18
C VAL A 29 -19.00 -16.69 6.36
N LEU A 30 -18.19 -17.11 5.38
CA LEU A 30 -17.42 -18.34 5.48
C LEU A 30 -16.40 -18.26 6.62
N SER A 31 -16.18 -19.38 7.31
CA SER A 31 -15.23 -19.44 8.41
C SER A 31 -13.80 -19.13 7.92
N ILE A 32 -12.99 -18.49 8.77
CA ILE A 32 -11.57 -18.21 8.47
C ILE A 32 -10.82 -19.52 8.15
N ALA A 33 -11.23 -20.65 8.74
CA ALA A 33 -10.67 -21.96 8.45
C ALA A 33 -11.00 -22.47 7.03
N GLU A 34 -12.22 -22.27 6.53
CA GLU A 34 -12.60 -22.60 5.14
C GLU A 34 -11.89 -21.73 4.10
N ILE A 35 -11.76 -20.44 4.38
CA ILE A 35 -10.99 -19.51 3.55
C ILE A 35 -9.52 -19.97 3.48
N ASN A 36 -8.96 -20.43 4.60
CA ASN A 36 -7.59 -20.92 4.68
C ASN A 36 -7.35 -22.30 4.05
N ARG A 37 -8.38 -23.14 3.88
CA ARG A 37 -8.26 -24.46 3.22
C ARG A 37 -8.22 -24.35 1.70
N ARG A 38 -8.82 -23.31 1.13
CA ARG A 38 -8.80 -23.00 -0.32
C ARG A 38 -7.63 -22.08 -0.70
N LYS A 39 -6.47 -22.24 -0.06
CA LYS A 39 -5.28 -21.44 -0.39
C LYS A 39 -4.82 -21.76 -1.81
N ASP A 40 -5.22 -20.90 -2.73
CA ASP A 40 -4.79 -20.94 -4.12
C ASP A 40 -3.26 -20.99 -4.20
N LYS A 41 -2.73 -21.90 -5.02
CA LYS A 41 -1.30 -22.01 -5.30
C LYS A 41 -1.03 -21.44 -6.68
N CYS A 42 0.05 -20.69 -6.83
CA CYS A 42 0.48 -20.21 -8.14
C CYS A 42 0.85 -21.40 -9.04
N GLN A 43 0.35 -21.44 -10.28
CA GLN A 43 0.69 -22.51 -11.24
C GLN A 43 2.15 -22.48 -11.70
N GLY A 44 2.79 -21.30 -11.74
CA GLY A 44 4.20 -21.16 -12.14
C GLY A 44 5.19 -21.65 -11.08
N CYS A 45 5.02 -21.24 -9.82
CA CYS A 45 5.99 -21.54 -8.74
C CYS A 45 5.43 -22.34 -7.55
N ARG A 46 4.16 -22.76 -7.58
CA ARG A 46 3.48 -23.55 -6.54
C ARG A 46 3.46 -22.94 -5.13
N LYS A 47 3.88 -21.67 -4.98
CA LYS A 47 3.82 -20.93 -3.72
C LYS A 47 2.37 -20.66 -3.32
N LYS A 48 2.11 -20.67 -2.00
CA LYS A 48 0.82 -20.30 -1.42
C LYS A 48 0.55 -18.82 -1.70
N LEU A 49 -0.58 -18.52 -2.33
CA LEU A 49 -1.01 -17.14 -2.57
C LEU A 49 -1.71 -16.62 -1.31
N THR A 50 -1.13 -15.59 -0.70
CA THR A 50 -1.78 -14.78 0.34
C THR A 50 -2.54 -13.63 -0.33
N ALA A 51 -3.45 -12.98 0.39
CA ALA A 51 -4.23 -11.85 -0.13
C ALA A 51 -3.35 -10.76 -0.78
N LEU A 52 -2.17 -10.50 -0.21
CA LEU A 52 -1.22 -9.48 -0.70
C LEU A 52 -0.44 -9.90 -1.95
N ASN A 53 -0.24 -11.20 -2.15
CA ASN A 53 0.57 -11.73 -3.25
C ASN A 53 -0.30 -12.41 -4.31
N LYS A 54 -1.63 -12.19 -4.30
CA LYS A 54 -2.57 -12.79 -5.23
C LYS A 54 -3.03 -11.74 -6.24
N THR A 55 -2.86 -12.06 -7.52
CA THR A 55 -3.41 -11.28 -8.65
C THR A 55 -4.15 -12.24 -9.59
N ILE A 56 -5.16 -11.75 -10.30
CA ILE A 56 -5.92 -12.56 -11.27
C ILE A 56 -5.41 -12.22 -12.67
N CYS A 57 -5.01 -13.22 -13.45
CA CYS A 57 -4.62 -12.99 -14.84
C CYS A 57 -5.84 -12.59 -15.68
N GLU A 58 -5.75 -11.49 -16.43
CA GLU A 58 -6.84 -10.98 -17.28
C GLU A 58 -7.23 -11.93 -18.42
N HIS A 59 -6.31 -12.78 -18.89
CA HIS A 59 -6.53 -13.63 -20.05
C HIS A 59 -7.05 -15.03 -19.72
N CYS A 60 -6.74 -15.55 -18.53
CA CYS A 60 -7.12 -16.91 -18.13
C CYS A 60 -7.84 -16.98 -16.78
N SER A 61 -8.02 -15.84 -16.11
CA SER A 61 -8.69 -15.70 -14.81
C SER A 61 -8.11 -16.58 -13.70
N LEU A 62 -6.89 -17.10 -13.88
CA LEU A 62 -6.19 -17.90 -12.87
C LEU A 62 -5.49 -17.01 -11.86
N PRO A 63 -5.48 -17.39 -10.56
CA PRO A 63 -4.75 -16.67 -9.54
C PRO A 63 -3.25 -16.95 -9.67
N VAL A 64 -2.47 -15.89 -9.80
CA VAL A 64 -1.01 -15.90 -9.99
C VAL A 64 -0.33 -14.97 -8.99
N CYS A 65 0.94 -15.24 -8.68
CA CYS A 65 1.72 -14.39 -7.79
C CYS A 65 2.34 -13.22 -8.54
N LEU A 66 2.81 -12.19 -7.81
CA LEU A 66 3.39 -10.99 -8.41
C LEU A 66 4.57 -11.29 -9.36
N LYS A 67 5.36 -12.33 -9.05
CA LYS A 67 6.49 -12.77 -9.90
C LYS A 67 6.06 -13.48 -11.19
N HIS A 68 4.85 -14.03 -11.24
CA HIS A 68 4.34 -14.74 -12.42
C HIS A 68 3.05 -14.11 -12.97
N ARG A 69 2.86 -12.81 -12.71
CA ARG A 69 1.68 -12.06 -13.18
C ARG A 69 1.63 -11.98 -14.70
N PHE A 70 2.77 -12.04 -15.37
CA PHE A 70 2.85 -11.99 -16.82
C PHE A 70 2.48 -13.34 -17.44
N GLN A 71 1.83 -13.27 -18.60
CA GLN A 71 1.32 -14.44 -19.33
C GLN A 71 2.42 -15.42 -19.80
N SER A 72 3.70 -15.03 -19.81
CA SER A 72 4.84 -15.92 -20.12
C SER A 72 5.21 -16.80 -18.94
N ASP A 73 4.95 -16.34 -17.73
CA ASP A 73 5.48 -16.89 -16.49
C ASP A 73 4.53 -17.91 -15.87
N HIS A 74 3.31 -17.98 -16.39
CA HIS A 74 2.35 -19.04 -16.12
C HIS A 74 1.88 -19.64 -17.44
N ASN A 75 1.40 -20.88 -17.39
CA ASN A 75 0.85 -21.58 -18.56
C ASN A 75 -0.51 -20.99 -18.94
N CYS A 76 -0.52 -19.74 -19.41
CA CYS A 76 -1.71 -18.98 -19.73
C CYS A 76 -2.42 -19.59 -20.94
N VAL A 77 -3.63 -20.13 -20.71
CA VAL A 77 -4.45 -20.75 -21.75
C VAL A 77 -4.92 -19.73 -22.80
N GLY A 78 -4.92 -18.43 -22.46
CA GLY A 78 -5.27 -17.34 -23.39
C GLY A 78 -4.22 -17.05 -24.46
N LYS A 79 -3.00 -17.61 -24.35
CA LYS A 79 -2.01 -17.57 -25.44
C LYS A 79 -2.21 -18.77 -26.36
N LYS A 80 -2.94 -18.58 -27.47
CA LYS A 80 -2.79 -19.48 -28.63
C LYS A 80 -1.31 -19.52 -29.01
N ALA A 81 -0.76 -20.73 -29.05
CA ALA A 81 0.66 -21.00 -29.09
C ALA A 81 1.38 -20.32 -30.28
N SER A 82 2.22 -19.34 -29.98
CA SER A 82 3.37 -18.96 -30.82
C SER A 82 4.64 -19.46 -30.14
N ARG A 83 4.80 -20.78 -30.07
CA ARG A 83 6.07 -21.41 -29.69
C ARG A 83 7.00 -21.38 -30.90
N LYS A 84 7.61 -20.24 -31.21
CA LYS A 84 8.88 -20.25 -31.95
C LYS A 84 9.99 -20.54 -30.95
N LYS A 85 10.49 -21.79 -30.97
CA LYS A 85 11.70 -22.18 -30.23
C LYS A 85 12.89 -21.44 -30.84
N SER A 86 13.26 -20.29 -30.29
CA SER A 86 14.57 -19.70 -30.55
C SER A 86 15.61 -20.52 -29.80
N LYS A 87 16.26 -21.46 -30.49
CA LYS A 87 17.50 -22.07 -30.04
C LYS A 87 18.59 -20.98 -30.08
N ILE A 88 18.79 -20.26 -28.98
CA ILE A 88 20.06 -19.59 -28.75
C ILE A 88 20.93 -20.59 -27.99
N LEU A 89 21.98 -21.02 -28.68
CA LEU A 89 22.99 -21.95 -28.19
C LEU A 89 23.66 -21.41 -26.91
N GLN A 90 23.97 -22.36 -26.05
CA GLN A 90 24.94 -22.31 -24.95
C GLN A 90 26.34 -21.94 -25.44
N ARG A 91 27.10 -21.21 -24.59
CA ARG A 91 28.57 -21.23 -24.34
C ARG A 91 28.92 -19.92 -23.58
N ASN A 92 29.65 -19.84 -22.46
CA ASN A 92 30.59 -20.74 -21.79
C ASN A 92 30.52 -20.58 -20.27
N SER A 93 30.72 -21.70 -19.58
CA SER A 93 31.22 -21.80 -18.22
C SER A 93 32.75 -21.71 -18.19
N GLY A 94 33.31 -20.92 -17.28
CA GLY A 94 34.69 -21.03 -16.80
C GLY A 94 35.59 -19.84 -17.12
N ILE A 95 35.98 -19.09 -16.08
CA ILE A 95 37.38 -18.75 -15.74
C ILE A 95 37.36 -18.30 -14.26
N GLN A 96 38.15 -19.01 -13.45
CA GLN A 96 38.51 -18.63 -12.08
C GLN A 96 39.59 -17.54 -12.12
N ARG A 97 39.61 -16.70 -11.06
CA ARG A 97 40.74 -15.97 -10.46
C ARG A 97 41.66 -15.18 -11.40
N SER A 98 41.76 -13.87 -11.13
CA SER A 98 43.00 -13.28 -10.61
C SER A 98 42.74 -11.89 -10.05
N LEU A 99 43.45 -11.60 -8.97
CA LEU A 99 43.57 -10.31 -8.30
C LEU A 99 44.39 -9.34 -9.17
N GLU A 100 44.36 -8.08 -8.75
CA GLU A 100 45.33 -6.99 -9.03
C GLU A 100 44.89 -5.89 -10.01
N ALA A 101 44.51 -4.77 -9.38
CA ALA A 101 44.94 -3.41 -9.68
C ALA A 101 45.03 -2.98 -11.15
N HIS A 102 43.93 -2.41 -11.66
CA HIS A 102 44.00 -1.30 -12.60
C HIS A 102 43.09 -0.16 -12.12
N LYS A 103 43.78 0.84 -11.59
CA LYS A 103 43.44 2.26 -11.58
C LYS A 103 43.14 2.71 -13.02
N GLU A 104 42.30 3.74 -13.13
CA GLU A 104 42.03 4.56 -14.32
C GLU A 104 40.69 4.32 -15.04
N GLU A 105 39.83 5.32 -14.84
CA GLU A 105 39.03 6.00 -15.85
C GLU A 105 38.15 5.14 -16.76
N SER A 106 36.87 5.05 -16.39
CA SER A 106 35.79 4.66 -17.29
C SER A 106 34.57 5.53 -17.06
N LYS A 107 34.59 6.67 -17.75
CA LYS A 107 33.49 7.20 -18.58
C LYS A 107 32.12 6.56 -18.29
N THR A 108 31.43 7.05 -17.27
CA THR A 108 29.99 6.84 -17.14
C THR A 108 29.31 7.62 -18.25
N GLN A 109 28.58 6.86 -19.05
CA GLN A 109 27.80 7.29 -20.20
C GLN A 109 26.81 8.39 -19.80
N GLU A 110 26.76 9.40 -20.66
CA GLU A 110 25.73 10.43 -20.71
C GLU A 110 24.39 9.74 -20.96
N VAL A 111 23.62 9.54 -19.88
CA VAL A 111 22.19 9.26 -19.98
C VAL A 111 21.46 10.60 -20.02
N ASP A 112 21.41 11.12 -21.25
CA ASP A 112 20.52 12.18 -21.65
C ASP A 112 19.08 11.63 -21.56
N SER A 113 18.46 11.85 -20.41
CA SER A 113 17.05 11.64 -20.19
C SER A 113 16.61 12.57 -19.09
N GLU A 114 15.73 13.49 -19.47
CA GLU A 114 15.12 14.61 -18.75
C GLU A 114 14.36 14.18 -17.48
N PHE A 115 15.03 13.50 -16.56
CA PHE A 115 14.48 13.17 -15.26
C PHE A 115 14.71 14.38 -14.37
N LEU A 116 13.87 15.41 -14.51
CA LEU A 116 13.89 16.58 -13.63
C LEU A 116 13.68 16.12 -12.17
N PRO A 117 14.70 16.08 -11.30
CA PRO A 117 14.51 15.79 -9.89
C PRO A 117 14.49 17.13 -9.14
N ASN A 118 13.81 18.15 -9.68
CA ASN A 118 13.59 19.39 -8.95
C ASN A 118 12.39 19.18 -8.02
N GLY A 119 12.62 18.38 -6.98
CA GLY A 119 11.66 18.21 -5.91
C GLY A 119 11.72 19.43 -4.99
N LYS A 120 10.62 20.17 -4.88
CA LYS A 120 10.45 21.22 -3.88
C LYS A 120 9.82 20.62 -2.63
N CYS A 121 10.30 21.00 -1.46
CA CYS A 121 9.66 20.63 -0.21
C CYS A 121 8.24 21.22 -0.15
N PRO A 122 7.19 20.42 0.12
CA PRO A 122 5.83 20.93 0.21
C PRO A 122 5.59 21.79 1.46
N THR A 123 6.43 21.64 2.49
CA THR A 123 6.27 22.32 3.78
C THR A 123 6.89 23.71 3.76
N CYS A 124 8.09 23.87 3.18
CA CYS A 124 8.83 25.13 3.20
C CYS A 124 9.13 25.71 1.81
N GLY A 125 8.95 24.93 0.73
CA GLY A 125 9.21 25.36 -0.64
C GLY A 125 10.68 25.30 -1.08
N GLU A 126 11.59 24.80 -0.24
CA GLU A 126 13.02 24.71 -0.57
C GLU A 126 13.27 23.72 -1.72
N GLU A 127 14.17 24.08 -2.62
CA GLU A 127 14.49 23.29 -3.83
C GLU A 127 15.71 22.40 -3.58
N PHE A 128 15.58 21.12 -3.92
CA PHE A 128 16.67 20.16 -3.73
C PHE A 128 17.15 19.61 -5.08
N ALA A 129 18.46 19.49 -5.23
CA ALA A 129 19.09 18.87 -6.40
C ALA A 129 19.01 17.33 -6.41
N ASP A 130 18.68 16.73 -5.25
CA ASP A 130 18.62 15.28 -5.05
C ASP A 130 17.39 14.94 -4.18
N PHE A 131 16.64 13.92 -4.60
CA PHE A 131 15.46 13.44 -3.88
C PHE A 131 15.81 12.89 -2.49
N VAL A 132 17.03 12.36 -2.29
CA VAL A 132 17.47 11.88 -0.98
C VAL A 132 17.58 13.04 0.02
N LYS A 133 18.12 14.17 -0.43
CA LYS A 133 18.21 15.38 0.41
C LYS A 133 16.83 15.95 0.71
N LEU A 134 15.93 15.93 -0.26
CA LEU A 134 14.54 16.32 -0.05
C LEU A 134 13.84 15.42 0.99
N ILE A 135 14.00 14.10 0.89
CA ILE A 135 13.39 13.16 1.85
C ILE A 135 13.89 13.45 3.26
N ASN A 136 15.21 13.55 3.44
CA ASN A 136 15.80 13.83 4.76
C ASN A 136 15.32 15.17 5.33
N HIS A 137 15.21 16.20 4.49
CA HIS A 137 14.70 17.50 4.90
C HIS A 137 13.20 17.45 5.29
N CYS A 138 12.38 16.71 4.54
CA CYS A 138 10.98 16.48 4.91
C CYS A 138 10.86 15.75 6.26
N GLU A 139 11.75 14.80 6.54
CA GLU A 139 11.79 14.11 7.83
C GLU A 139 12.17 15.06 8.98
N GLU A 140 13.09 16.00 8.77
CA GLU A 140 13.43 17.04 9.76
C GLU A 140 12.23 17.93 10.10
N HIS A 141 11.44 18.34 9.10
CA HIS A 141 10.22 19.11 9.34
C HIS A 141 9.20 18.36 10.19
N LEU A 142 9.02 17.05 9.97
CA LEU A 142 8.10 16.23 10.77
C LEU A 142 8.55 16.15 12.23
N LEU A 143 9.85 16.01 12.49
CA LEU A 143 10.38 15.96 13.85
C LEU A 143 10.25 17.31 14.57
N GLN A 144 10.33 18.41 13.84
CA GLN A 144 10.16 19.74 14.40
C GLN A 144 8.70 20.05 14.75
N GLU A 145 7.72 19.57 13.98
CA GLU A 145 6.29 19.71 14.32
C GLU A 145 5.93 19.00 15.62
N VAL A 146 6.56 17.85 15.92
CA VAL A 146 6.37 17.18 17.21
C VAL A 146 6.98 17.98 18.37
N SER A 147 8.02 18.76 18.11
CA SER A 147 8.69 19.58 19.12
C SER A 147 7.90 20.85 19.47
N VAL A 148 7.26 21.51 18.50
CA VAL A 148 6.37 22.66 18.79
C VAL A 148 5.05 22.24 19.43
N HIS A 149 4.53 21.05 19.13
CA HIS A 149 3.35 20.51 19.84
C HIS A 149 3.67 19.93 21.23
N ALA A 150 4.93 19.64 21.55
CA ALA A 150 5.31 19.13 22.88
C ALA A 150 5.32 20.19 23.99
N ALA A 151 5.10 21.48 23.67
CA ALA A 151 5.14 22.59 24.64
C ALA A 151 3.80 23.31 24.86
N CYS A 152 2.71 22.90 24.20
CA CYS A 152 1.37 23.29 24.60
C CYS A 152 0.77 22.16 25.42
N GLU A 153 0.66 22.37 26.74
CA GLU A 153 -0.18 21.55 27.60
C GLU A 153 -1.63 21.72 27.12
N GLU A 154 -2.04 20.91 26.15
CA GLU A 154 -3.42 20.85 25.68
C GLU A 154 -4.24 20.23 26.82
N GLU A 155 -4.97 21.07 27.54
CA GLU A 155 -5.92 20.66 28.57
C GLU A 155 -7.29 20.44 27.93
N GLU A 156 -7.82 19.22 28.07
CA GLU A 156 -9.16 18.86 27.64
C GLU A 156 -10.06 18.54 28.85
N SER A 157 -11.34 18.84 28.73
CA SER A 157 -12.33 18.60 29.79
C SER A 157 -12.97 17.22 29.68
N CYS A 158 -13.04 16.49 30.79
CA CYS A 158 -13.76 15.22 30.87
C CYS A 158 -15.24 15.39 30.51
N PRO A 159 -15.80 14.62 29.56
CA PRO A 159 -17.19 14.77 29.14
C PRO A 159 -18.20 14.35 30.22
N ILE A 160 -17.76 13.61 31.24
CA ILE A 160 -18.63 13.07 32.30
C ILE A 160 -18.68 14.03 33.50
N CYS A 161 -17.53 14.56 33.94
CA CYS A 161 -17.44 15.42 35.12
C CYS A 161 -16.99 16.86 34.86
N GLN A 162 -16.64 17.21 33.61
CA GLN A 162 -16.18 18.53 33.14
C GLN A 162 -14.90 19.08 33.77
N ASN A 163 -14.18 18.26 34.55
CA ASN A 163 -12.86 18.62 35.04
C ASN A 163 -11.83 18.60 33.90
N LYS A 164 -10.89 19.55 33.92
CA LYS A 164 -9.82 19.67 32.92
C LYS A 164 -8.61 18.84 33.31
N TYR A 165 -8.03 18.16 32.33
CA TYR A 165 -6.83 17.35 32.48
C TYR A 165 -5.95 17.49 31.24
N PRO A 166 -4.62 17.30 31.33
CA PRO A 166 -3.80 17.13 30.15
C PRO A 166 -4.30 15.91 29.36
N VAL A 167 -4.26 15.97 28.02
CA VAL A 167 -4.77 14.89 27.14
C VAL A 167 -4.22 13.51 27.54
N SER A 168 -2.97 13.45 28.01
CA SER A 168 -2.32 12.21 28.47
C SER A 168 -2.96 11.57 29.71
N GLU A 169 -3.56 12.36 30.61
CA GLU A 169 -4.15 11.88 31.86
C GLU A 169 -5.67 11.73 31.79
N LEU A 170 -6.32 12.39 30.82
CA LEU A 170 -7.78 12.41 30.68
C LEU A 170 -8.38 11.00 30.52
N VAL A 171 -7.72 10.14 29.74
CA VAL A 171 -8.15 8.75 29.52
C VAL A 171 -8.06 7.95 30.82
N SER A 172 -6.95 8.08 31.55
CA SER A 172 -6.74 7.42 32.84
C SER A 172 -7.78 7.85 33.88
N HIS A 173 -8.10 9.13 33.94
CA HIS A 173 -9.19 9.64 34.78
C HIS A 173 -10.54 8.97 34.43
N CYS A 174 -10.89 8.91 33.15
CA CYS A 174 -12.15 8.30 32.71
C CYS A 174 -12.22 6.81 33.07
N GLU A 175 -11.11 6.08 32.90
CA GLU A 175 -11.04 4.65 33.24
C GLU A 175 -11.08 4.36 34.74
N ILE A 176 -10.56 5.24 35.59
CA ILE A 176 -10.53 5.00 37.05
C ILE A 176 -11.81 5.50 37.71
N VAL A 177 -12.25 6.70 37.36
CA VAL A 177 -13.36 7.40 38.05
C VAL A 177 -14.72 7.01 37.48
N HIS A 178 -14.78 6.66 36.19
CA HIS A 178 -16.04 6.46 35.48
C HIS A 178 -16.21 5.06 34.87
N ALA A 179 -15.28 4.11 35.03
CA ALA A 179 -15.42 2.76 34.47
C ALA A 179 -16.54 1.89 35.07
N LEU A 180 -17.21 2.37 36.13
CA LEU A 180 -18.33 1.66 36.78
C LEU A 180 -19.65 2.46 36.75
N ALA A 181 -19.71 3.56 35.99
CA ALA A 181 -20.90 4.40 35.85
C ALA A 181 -21.86 3.92 34.74
#